data_AF-E4WWN6-F1
#
_entry.id   AF-E4WWN6-F1
#
_cell.length_a   1.000
_cell.length_b   1.000
_cell.length_c   1.000
_cell.angle_alpha   90.00
_cell.angle_beta   90.00
_cell.angle_gamma   90.00
#
_symmetry.space_group_name_H-M   'P 1'
#
loop_
_entity.id
_entity.type
_entity.pdbx_description
1 polymer ?
#
loop_
_entity_poly.entity_id
_entity_poly.type
_entity_poly.pdbx_seq_one_letter_code
_entity_poly.pdbx_strand_id
1 'polypeptide(L)'
;MDNMIAMMSKVDDILATVGNTDAVSLPKIVAIGSQSSGKSSVLENIVGREFLPRKTGLCTRRPLKVELIRTVDGETHSEWAVFHHKPGEIFVDWEEVKKEIEDETERECGSNKAVSRKPISLKFYSPNVLSLTIVDLPGVTRVPVGDQPLDIEKQLTDMIMHYIEKPNTLILAVTPANTDFATSDAINLARVVDPEGHRTLAVITKLDLMDGGTDAMDILCGRVFSVSLGIIGVVCRSQADLNSKKPLEKALQKERAFFQRSYPSLASRSGTFYLRKRLATLLSSHIRDCLPDIAMKINVLRRQFQHQLSSCGKEVKDPVATILDLLTKFACNYKAAIDGSGNLVLQELSGGARINYIFHETFGRTLQNVQPLDGLSRLEVLTAIKNSTGPRTAVFVPDSSFEQLVKKQIARLEEPSIRCVELVHEELERIIQHCITKEYLRFPNLIQKIKEVVSAKITGRMEPTKKFIEDLIANELAYINTKHPDFSDARQQACSNLLGIQTNGDSSEVAHHKQLARIENGGSGSVSEAGSSSSLPPAITDGKGDFAPQMINKREKMCPKVPKINRENS
;
A
#
# COMPACT_ATOMS: atom_id res chain seq x y z
N MET A 1 15.75 29.81 -18.08
CA MET A 1 16.56 28.58 -17.97
C MET A 1 17.09 28.46 -16.56
N ASP A 2 17.78 29.47 -16.05
CA ASP A 2 18.38 29.48 -14.69
C ASP A 2 17.37 29.19 -13.56
N ASN A 3 16.14 29.74 -13.63
CA ASN A 3 15.09 29.46 -12.64
C ASN A 3 14.65 27.99 -12.58
N MET A 4 14.68 27.26 -13.71
CA MET A 4 14.26 25.84 -13.74
C MET A 4 15.28 24.95 -13.06
N ILE A 5 16.57 25.24 -13.25
CA ILE A 5 17.68 24.48 -12.67
C ILE A 5 17.73 24.72 -11.15
N ALA A 6 17.56 25.97 -10.71
CA ALA A 6 17.45 26.31 -9.29
C ALA A 6 16.23 25.65 -8.63
N MET A 7 15.09 25.58 -9.32
CA MET A 7 13.91 24.85 -8.83
C MET A 7 14.21 23.35 -8.69
N MET A 8 14.85 22.74 -9.69
CA MET A 8 15.19 21.32 -9.69
C MET A 8 16.13 20.95 -8.53
N SER A 9 17.11 21.81 -8.26
CA SER A 9 18.03 21.67 -7.14
C SER A 9 17.31 21.71 -5.79
N LYS A 10 16.41 22.69 -5.59
CA LYS A 10 15.59 22.76 -4.37
C LYS A 10 14.75 21.50 -4.17
N VAL A 11 14.18 20.95 -5.24
CA VAL A 11 13.43 19.69 -5.17
C VAL A 11 14.34 18.52 -4.76
N ASP A 12 15.56 18.44 -5.30
CA ASP A 12 16.54 17.41 -4.93
C ASP A 12 16.93 17.51 -3.45
N ASP A 13 17.18 18.73 -2.94
CA ASP A 13 17.52 18.97 -1.53
C ASP A 13 16.36 18.59 -0.58
N ILE A 14 15.11 18.88 -0.96
CA ILE A 14 13.93 18.49 -0.18
C ILE A 14 13.78 16.96 -0.17
N LEU A 15 13.93 16.29 -1.31
CA LEU A 15 13.83 14.84 -1.40
C LEU A 15 14.95 14.13 -0.64
N ALA A 16 16.16 14.72 -0.62
CA ALA A 16 17.28 14.25 0.19
C ALA A 16 16.98 14.30 1.69
N THR A 17 16.33 15.35 2.16
CA THR A 17 15.96 15.52 3.58
C THR A 17 14.95 14.46 4.05
N VAL A 18 14.02 14.06 3.17
CA VAL A 18 12.97 13.07 3.48
C VAL A 18 13.49 11.62 3.33
N GLY A 19 14.72 11.41 2.82
CA GLY A 19 15.31 10.09 2.63
C GLY A 19 14.72 9.28 1.49
N ASN A 20 14.01 9.92 0.55
CA ASN A 20 13.27 9.27 -0.52
C ASN A 20 13.77 9.67 -1.91
N THR A 21 15.10 9.78 -2.07
CA THR A 21 15.77 10.28 -3.27
C THR A 21 15.55 9.40 -4.51
N ASP A 22 15.21 8.13 -4.33
CA ASP A 22 15.01 7.19 -5.43
C ASP A 22 13.55 7.12 -5.93
N ALA A 23 12.58 7.65 -5.17
CA ALA A 23 11.18 7.63 -5.57
C ALA A 23 10.89 8.53 -6.79
N VAL A 24 11.67 9.60 -6.96
CA VAL A 24 11.51 10.56 -8.07
C VAL A 24 12.86 10.74 -8.77
N SER A 25 12.97 10.20 -9.98
CA SER A 25 14.14 10.41 -10.84
C SER A 25 14.16 11.85 -11.36
N LEU A 26 15.03 12.67 -10.80
CA LEU A 26 15.25 14.04 -11.25
C LEU A 26 16.23 14.09 -12.43
N PRO A 27 16.06 15.03 -13.39
CA PRO A 27 16.96 15.17 -14.51
C PRO A 27 18.34 15.65 -14.08
N LYS A 28 19.38 14.88 -14.43
CA LYS A 28 20.78 15.16 -14.06
C LYS A 28 21.69 14.79 -15.23
N ILE A 29 22.88 15.41 -15.29
CA ILE A 29 23.94 15.00 -16.21
C ILE A 29 24.92 14.14 -15.45
N VAL A 30 25.22 12.95 -15.95
CA VAL A 30 26.17 12.02 -15.34
C VAL A 30 27.33 11.80 -16.29
N ALA A 31 28.54 12.14 -15.85
CA ALA A 31 29.75 11.95 -16.62
C ALA A 31 30.35 10.55 -16.39
N ILE A 32 30.49 9.80 -17.47
CA ILE A 32 31.08 8.45 -17.47
C ILE A 32 32.29 8.40 -18.40
N GLY A 33 33.28 7.57 -18.05
CA GLY A 33 34.53 7.48 -18.79
C GLY A 33 35.45 6.46 -18.16
N SER A 34 36.38 5.90 -18.94
CA SER A 34 37.51 5.14 -18.39
C SER A 34 38.40 6.04 -17.53
N GLN A 35 39.20 5.45 -16.66
CA GLN A 35 40.24 6.19 -15.94
C GLN A 35 41.14 6.93 -16.96
N SER A 36 41.47 8.19 -16.67
CA SER A 36 42.32 9.03 -17.53
C SER A 36 41.73 9.36 -18.92
N SER A 37 40.43 9.15 -19.14
CA SER A 37 39.67 9.62 -20.33
C SER A 37 39.59 11.15 -20.44
N GLY A 38 40.01 11.90 -19.42
CA GLY A 38 39.94 13.35 -19.39
C GLY A 38 38.63 13.92 -18.80
N LYS A 39 37.77 13.07 -18.21
CA LYS A 39 36.52 13.48 -17.55
C LYS A 39 36.67 14.64 -16.55
N SER A 40 37.62 14.54 -15.61
CA SER A 40 37.89 15.62 -14.65
C SER A 40 38.37 16.90 -15.33
N SER A 41 39.17 16.79 -16.39
CA SER A 41 39.59 17.96 -17.18
C SER A 41 38.42 18.59 -17.94
N VAL A 42 37.47 17.80 -18.46
CA VAL A 42 36.25 18.30 -19.10
C VAL A 42 35.39 19.04 -18.07
N LEU A 43 35.25 18.52 -16.86
CA LEU A 43 34.51 19.16 -15.78
C LEU A 43 35.15 20.49 -15.35
N GLU A 44 36.46 20.52 -15.09
CA GLU A 44 37.18 21.76 -14.77
C GLU A 44 37.04 22.81 -15.89
N ASN A 45 37.10 22.37 -17.15
CA ASN A 45 36.87 23.23 -18.32
C ASN A 45 35.43 23.78 -18.36
N ILE A 46 34.43 22.99 -17.92
CA ILE A 46 33.04 23.41 -17.80
C ILE A 46 32.87 24.45 -16.68
N VAL A 47 33.45 24.19 -15.51
CA VAL A 47 33.38 25.06 -14.33
C VAL A 47 34.21 26.34 -14.52
N GLY A 48 35.32 26.27 -15.26
CA GLY A 48 36.24 27.38 -15.44
C GLY A 48 37.37 27.46 -14.41
N ARG A 49 37.43 26.51 -13.47
CA ARG A 49 38.39 26.47 -12.35
C ARG A 49 38.96 25.07 -12.15
N GLU A 50 40.16 25.01 -11.60
CA GLU A 50 40.76 23.76 -11.14
C GLU A 50 40.35 23.50 -9.70
N PHE A 51 39.48 22.53 -9.47
CA PHE A 51 39.01 22.20 -8.11
C PHE A 51 39.00 20.69 -7.86
N LEU A 52 39.31 19.86 -8.86
CA LEU A 52 39.34 18.41 -8.72
C LEU A 52 40.75 17.93 -8.38
N PRO A 53 40.89 16.93 -7.49
CA PRO A 53 42.17 16.36 -7.15
C PRO A 53 42.77 15.58 -8.33
N ARG A 54 44.10 15.66 -8.50
CA ARG A 54 44.85 15.00 -9.56
C ARG A 54 46.02 14.22 -8.94
N LYS A 55 45.82 12.93 -8.67
CA LYS A 55 46.85 12.01 -8.19
C LYS A 55 47.03 10.84 -9.16
N THR A 56 48.18 10.19 -9.15
CA THR A 56 48.41 8.94 -9.86
C THR A 56 47.57 7.83 -9.21
N GLY A 57 46.52 7.36 -9.89
CA GLY A 57 45.57 6.36 -9.37
C GLY A 57 44.10 6.76 -9.58
N LEU A 58 43.17 6.14 -8.83
CA LEU A 58 41.75 6.55 -8.81
C LEU A 58 41.63 7.92 -8.12
N CYS A 59 41.65 9.02 -8.88
CA CYS A 59 41.44 10.38 -8.34
C CYS A 59 40.05 10.54 -7.72
N THR A 60 39.02 10.05 -8.42
CA THR A 60 37.61 10.13 -7.98
C THR A 60 37.22 8.76 -7.40
N ARG A 61 37.09 8.64 -6.08
CA ARG A 61 36.67 7.40 -5.38
C ARG A 61 35.21 7.44 -4.87
N ARG A 62 34.59 8.62 -4.94
CA ARG A 62 33.20 8.88 -4.59
C ARG A 62 32.54 9.67 -5.73
N PRO A 63 31.24 9.47 -6.01
CA PRO A 63 30.50 10.37 -6.88
C PRO A 63 30.62 11.82 -6.38
N LEU A 64 30.88 12.77 -7.28
CA LEU A 64 30.90 14.19 -6.95
C LEU A 64 29.78 14.90 -7.70
N LYS A 65 28.76 15.33 -6.98
CA LYS A 65 27.67 16.15 -7.49
C LYS A 65 28.11 17.62 -7.43
N VAL A 66 28.40 18.19 -8.60
CA VAL A 66 28.76 19.60 -8.76
C VAL A 66 27.54 20.36 -9.28
N GLU A 67 27.09 21.34 -8.52
CA GLU A 67 26.01 22.23 -8.90
C GLU A 67 26.57 23.63 -9.16
N LEU A 68 26.60 24.02 -10.43
CA LEU A 68 26.94 25.36 -10.88
C LEU A 68 25.71 26.24 -10.75
N ILE A 69 25.84 27.35 -10.06
CA ILE A 69 24.79 28.34 -9.85
C ILE A 69 25.31 29.67 -10.36
N ARG A 70 24.61 30.21 -11.36
CA ARG A 70 24.92 31.54 -11.87
C ARG A 70 24.47 32.60 -10.86
N THR A 71 25.41 33.43 -10.42
CA THR A 71 25.13 34.57 -9.55
C THR A 71 24.79 35.81 -10.37
N VAL A 72 23.99 36.71 -9.80
CA VAL A 72 23.64 38.01 -10.40
C VAL A 72 24.55 39.11 -9.82
N ASP A 73 24.93 40.08 -10.65
CA ASP A 73 25.86 41.15 -10.28
C ASP A 73 25.37 41.90 -9.03
N GLY A 74 26.09 41.76 -7.91
CA GLY A 74 25.73 42.37 -6.62
C GLY A 74 26.16 41.61 -5.35
N GLU A 75 26.69 40.38 -5.47
CA GLU A 75 27.17 39.58 -4.33
C GLU A 75 28.64 39.88 -3.99
N THR A 76 28.98 39.85 -2.69
CA THR A 76 30.25 40.33 -2.10
C THR A 76 31.49 39.56 -2.54
N HIS A 77 31.32 38.34 -3.06
CA HIS A 77 32.38 37.48 -3.57
C HIS A 77 32.21 37.28 -5.08
N SER A 78 33.31 37.35 -5.84
CA SER A 78 33.25 37.15 -7.29
C SER A 78 32.91 35.70 -7.65
N GLU A 79 33.49 34.72 -6.95
CA GLU A 79 33.23 33.28 -7.10
C GLU A 79 33.51 32.56 -5.77
N TRP A 80 32.66 31.61 -5.38
CA TRP A 80 32.85 30.82 -4.17
C TRP A 80 32.18 29.45 -4.27
N ALA A 81 32.48 28.55 -3.32
CA ALA A 81 31.85 27.25 -3.22
C ALA A 81 31.40 26.93 -1.78
N VAL A 82 30.38 26.08 -1.66
CA VAL A 82 29.85 25.59 -0.38
C VAL A 82 29.60 24.09 -0.49
N PHE A 83 30.11 23.34 0.48
CA PHE A 83 29.85 21.91 0.58
C PHE A 83 28.57 21.63 1.38
N HIS A 84 27.82 20.61 0.97
CA HIS A 84 26.59 20.24 1.68
C HIS A 84 26.84 19.79 3.12
N HIS A 85 27.97 19.12 3.39
CA HIS A 85 28.37 18.70 4.74
C HIS A 85 28.94 19.84 5.60
N LYS A 86 29.21 21.01 5.01
CA LYS A 86 29.70 22.23 5.67
C LYS A 86 28.93 23.48 5.20
N PRO A 87 27.62 23.57 5.49
CA PRO A 87 26.75 24.61 4.92
C PRO A 87 27.07 26.04 5.39
N GLY A 88 27.82 26.21 6.48
CA GLY A 88 28.23 27.52 7.01
C GLY A 88 29.63 27.98 6.61
N GLU A 89 30.39 27.17 5.87
CA GLU A 89 31.76 27.47 5.46
C GLU A 89 31.78 27.85 3.98
N ILE A 90 32.29 29.05 3.68
CA ILE A 90 32.41 29.58 2.32
C ILE A 90 33.85 29.39 1.85
N PHE A 91 34.03 28.62 0.78
CA PHE A 91 35.34 28.36 0.18
C PHE A 91 35.57 29.34 -0.96
N VAL A 92 36.64 30.12 -0.88
CA VAL A 92 37.05 31.09 -1.91
C VAL A 92 38.35 30.65 -2.59
N ASP A 93 39.17 29.85 -1.91
CA ASP A 93 40.38 29.23 -2.47
C ASP A 93 40.06 27.85 -3.06
N TRP A 94 40.40 27.66 -4.34
CA TRP A 94 40.17 26.41 -5.06
C TRP A 94 41.11 25.27 -4.62
N GLU A 95 42.28 25.60 -4.05
CA GLU A 95 43.15 24.60 -3.45
C GLU A 95 42.56 24.04 -2.14
N GLU A 96 41.84 24.87 -1.36
CA GLU A 96 41.07 24.41 -0.20
C GLU A 96 39.90 23.52 -0.62
N VAL A 97 39.19 23.86 -1.71
CA VAL A 97 38.14 23.00 -2.26
C VAL A 97 38.69 21.64 -2.70
N LYS A 98 39.86 21.61 -3.37
CA LYS A 98 40.54 20.34 -3.73
C LYS A 98 40.85 19.52 -2.49
N LYS A 99 41.47 20.15 -1.49
CA LYS A 99 41.87 19.50 -0.24
C LYS A 99 40.67 18.95 0.51
N GLU A 100 39.57 19.71 0.61
CA GLU A 100 38.35 19.25 1.26
C GLU A 100 37.72 18.05 0.53
N ILE A 101 37.74 18.01 -0.80
CA ILE A 101 37.29 16.83 -1.57
C ILE A 101 38.16 15.61 -1.25
N GLU A 102 39.47 15.78 -1.14
CA GLU A 102 40.39 14.71 -0.75
C GLU A 102 40.14 14.23 0.68
N ASP A 103 40.06 15.15 1.63
CA ASP A 103 39.86 14.89 3.06
C ASP A 103 38.52 14.19 3.32
N GLU A 104 37.44 14.65 2.69
CA GLU A 104 36.12 14.05 2.79
C GLU A 104 36.04 12.69 2.08
N THR A 105 36.82 12.49 1.01
CA THR A 105 36.96 11.17 0.39
C THR A 105 37.70 10.20 1.30
N GLU A 106 38.78 10.64 1.95
CA GLU A 106 39.56 9.81 2.88
C GLU A 106 38.78 9.51 4.17
N ARG A 107 37.96 10.44 4.67
CA ARG A 107 37.11 10.23 5.83
C ARG A 107 36.13 9.07 5.65
N GLU A 108 35.51 8.94 4.47
CA GLU A 108 34.50 7.90 4.20
C GLU A 108 35.11 6.60 3.67
N CYS A 109 36.08 6.68 2.74
CA CYS A 109 36.66 5.50 2.08
C CYS A 109 37.90 4.94 2.80
N GLY A 110 38.44 5.67 3.77
CA GLY A 110 39.74 5.39 4.38
C GLY A 110 40.90 5.49 3.39
N SER A 111 42.09 5.09 3.86
CA SER A 111 43.30 5.07 3.04
C SER A 111 43.37 3.85 2.10
N ASN A 112 42.50 2.84 2.29
CA ASN A 112 42.50 1.55 1.57
C ASN A 112 41.97 1.57 0.12
N LYS A 113 42.07 2.70 -0.61
CA LYS A 113 41.65 2.84 -2.03
C LYS A 113 40.24 2.32 -2.39
N ALA A 114 39.38 2.08 -1.40
CA ALA A 114 38.01 1.65 -1.60
C ALA A 114 37.16 2.76 -2.23
N VAL A 115 36.03 2.39 -2.84
CA VAL A 115 35.06 3.32 -3.44
C VAL A 115 33.78 3.35 -2.60
N SER A 116 33.12 4.51 -2.52
CA SER A 116 31.84 4.66 -1.82
C SER A 116 30.77 5.24 -2.73
N ARG A 117 29.54 4.75 -2.58
CA ARG A 117 28.37 5.23 -3.35
C ARG A 117 27.83 6.55 -2.82
N LYS A 118 28.22 6.98 -1.61
CA LYS A 118 27.77 8.27 -1.03
C LYS A 118 28.39 9.44 -1.80
N PRO A 119 27.56 10.29 -2.44
CA PRO A 119 28.07 11.43 -3.18
C PRO A 119 28.64 12.52 -2.26
N ILE A 120 29.63 13.25 -2.75
CA ILE A 120 30.02 14.56 -2.21
C ILE A 120 29.22 15.61 -2.98
N SER A 121 28.53 16.52 -2.29
CA SER A 121 27.72 17.57 -2.93
C SER A 121 28.38 18.93 -2.75
N LEU A 122 28.72 19.56 -3.87
CA LEU A 122 29.41 20.85 -3.97
C LEU A 122 28.57 21.84 -4.76
N LYS A 123 28.23 22.98 -4.16
CA LYS A 123 27.59 24.11 -4.84
C LYS A 123 28.66 25.15 -5.17
N PHE A 124 28.73 25.54 -6.44
CA PHE A 124 29.69 26.52 -6.96
C PHE A 124 28.93 27.71 -7.52
N TYR A 125 29.27 28.90 -7.05
CA TYR A 125 28.63 30.15 -7.36
C TYR A 125 29.58 31.02 -8.19
N SER A 126 29.16 31.43 -9.38
CA SER A 126 29.95 32.31 -10.25
C SER A 126 29.06 33.03 -11.27
N PRO A 127 29.37 34.30 -11.64
CA PRO A 127 28.65 35.01 -12.70
C PRO A 127 29.04 34.50 -14.10
N ASN A 128 30.18 33.81 -14.22
CA ASN A 128 30.80 33.39 -15.47
C ASN A 128 30.37 31.98 -15.92
N VAL A 129 29.52 31.30 -15.15
CA VAL A 129 29.02 29.95 -15.46
C VAL A 129 27.54 29.96 -15.81
N LEU A 130 27.11 28.93 -16.53
CA LEU A 130 25.69 28.63 -16.71
C LEU A 130 25.25 27.75 -15.55
N SER A 131 24.04 27.98 -15.04
CA SER A 131 23.48 27.09 -14.03
C SER A 131 23.38 25.67 -14.61
N LEU A 132 23.98 24.68 -13.93
CA LEU A 132 24.13 23.32 -14.45
C LEU A 132 24.45 22.35 -13.31
N THR A 133 23.82 21.18 -13.29
CA THR A 133 24.17 20.12 -12.33
C THR A 133 24.82 18.95 -13.06
N ILE A 134 26.04 18.59 -12.67
CA ILE A 134 26.79 17.46 -13.21
C ILE A 134 27.25 16.56 -12.08
N VAL A 135 27.10 15.26 -12.27
CA VAL A 135 27.65 14.23 -11.39
C VAL A 135 28.89 13.63 -12.05
N ASP A 136 30.05 13.83 -11.43
CA ASP A 136 31.27 13.11 -11.76
C ASP A 136 31.27 11.74 -11.10
N LEU A 137 31.48 10.69 -11.89
CA LEU A 137 31.64 9.34 -11.35
C LEU A 137 33.10 8.89 -11.39
N PRO A 138 33.51 7.99 -10.49
CA PRO A 138 34.77 7.25 -10.63
C PRO A 138 34.93 6.65 -12.04
N GLY A 139 36.14 6.74 -12.60
CA GLY A 139 36.43 6.15 -13.91
C GLY A 139 36.62 4.65 -13.83
N VAL A 140 36.19 3.92 -14.86
CA VAL A 140 36.31 2.45 -14.91
C VAL A 140 37.78 2.03 -15.04
N THR A 141 38.16 1.00 -14.30
CA THR A 141 39.50 0.39 -14.30
C THR A 141 39.37 -1.14 -14.39
N ARG A 142 40.01 -1.76 -15.39
CA ARG A 142 39.94 -3.23 -15.60
C ARG A 142 40.91 -4.04 -14.73
N VAL A 143 41.96 -3.40 -14.22
CA VAL A 143 42.99 -4.06 -13.40
C VAL A 143 43.09 -3.35 -12.07
N PRO A 144 42.91 -4.05 -10.93
CA PRO A 144 43.09 -3.46 -9.60
C PRO A 144 44.56 -3.10 -9.38
N VAL A 145 44.82 -1.90 -8.84
CA VAL A 145 46.18 -1.38 -8.60
C VAL A 145 46.43 -1.09 -7.12
N GLY A 146 47.42 -1.76 -6.54
CA GLY A 146 47.77 -1.66 -5.11
C GLY A 146 46.70 -2.31 -4.23
N ASP A 147 46.29 -1.63 -3.15
CA ASP A 147 45.32 -2.17 -2.17
C ASP A 147 43.85 -2.13 -2.63
N GLN A 148 43.59 -2.01 -3.93
CA GLN A 148 42.23 -2.04 -4.46
C GLN A 148 41.65 -3.46 -4.38
N PRO A 149 40.35 -3.60 -4.09
CA PRO A 149 39.73 -4.91 -4.03
C PRO A 149 39.67 -5.54 -5.43
N LEU A 150 39.75 -6.87 -5.51
CA LEU A 150 39.78 -7.62 -6.78
C LEU A 150 38.52 -7.40 -7.63
N ASP A 151 37.39 -7.03 -7.01
CA ASP A 151 36.11 -6.76 -7.64
C ASP A 151 35.87 -5.25 -7.91
N ILE A 152 36.90 -4.41 -7.87
CA ILE A 152 36.77 -2.95 -8.06
C ILE A 152 36.09 -2.58 -9.38
N GLU A 153 36.40 -3.29 -10.47
CA GLU A 153 35.76 -3.07 -11.78
C GLU A 153 34.24 -3.25 -11.69
N LYS A 154 33.80 -4.30 -11.02
CA LYS A 154 32.38 -4.58 -10.80
C LYS A 154 31.75 -3.52 -9.91
N GLN A 155 32.39 -3.15 -8.81
CA GLN A 155 31.86 -2.10 -7.91
C GLN A 155 31.70 -0.76 -8.62
N LEU A 156 32.67 -0.39 -9.47
CA LEU A 156 32.62 0.82 -10.29
C LEU A 156 31.51 0.75 -11.34
N THR A 157 31.40 -0.38 -12.02
CA THR A 157 30.35 -0.61 -13.03
C THR A 157 28.97 -0.56 -12.40
N ASP A 158 28.75 -1.27 -11.29
CA ASP A 158 27.49 -1.26 -10.54
C ASP A 158 27.14 0.15 -10.04
N MET A 159 28.15 0.91 -9.59
CA MET A 159 27.96 2.31 -9.20
C MET A 159 27.53 3.16 -10.40
N ILE A 160 28.19 3.03 -11.55
CA ILE A 160 27.83 3.78 -12.76
C ILE A 160 26.41 3.42 -13.21
N MET A 161 26.11 2.13 -13.31
CA MET A 161 24.79 1.62 -13.71
C MET A 161 23.68 2.19 -12.83
N HIS A 162 23.87 2.24 -11.50
CA HIS A 162 22.89 2.84 -10.59
C HIS A 162 22.52 4.31 -10.92
N TYR A 163 23.45 5.09 -11.49
CA TYR A 163 23.18 6.46 -11.90
C TYR A 163 22.62 6.56 -13.33
N ILE A 164 23.10 5.73 -14.27
CA ILE A 164 22.74 5.83 -15.69
C ILE A 164 21.49 5.03 -16.07
N GLU A 165 21.08 4.02 -15.28
CA GLU A 165 19.82 3.28 -15.48
C GLU A 165 18.58 4.17 -15.28
N LYS A 166 18.72 5.26 -14.50
CA LYS A 166 17.65 6.21 -14.26
C LYS A 166 17.25 6.88 -15.60
N PRO A 167 15.97 6.79 -16.04
CA PRO A 167 15.57 7.19 -17.39
C PRO A 167 15.71 8.69 -17.64
N ASN A 168 15.59 9.51 -16.59
CA ASN A 168 15.74 10.97 -16.69
C ASN A 168 17.21 11.43 -16.62
N THR A 169 18.18 10.53 -16.61
CA THR A 169 19.61 10.88 -16.61
C THR A 169 20.12 11.11 -18.03
N LEU A 170 20.73 12.28 -18.27
CA LEU A 170 21.55 12.54 -19.47
C LEU A 170 22.95 11.99 -19.25
N ILE A 171 23.43 11.19 -20.19
CA ILE A 171 24.73 10.51 -20.12
C ILE A 171 25.75 11.34 -20.89
N LEU A 172 26.82 11.75 -20.20
CA LEU A 172 27.98 12.40 -20.81
C LEU A 172 29.11 11.37 -20.95
N ALA A 173 29.22 10.75 -22.13
CA ALA A 173 30.19 9.69 -22.41
C ALA A 173 31.52 10.28 -22.88
N VAL A 174 32.52 10.33 -21.98
CA VAL A 174 33.84 10.90 -22.25
C VAL A 174 34.80 9.80 -22.74
N THR A 175 35.27 9.93 -23.98
CA THR A 175 36.19 8.97 -24.62
C THR A 175 37.42 9.70 -25.16
N PRO A 176 38.64 9.22 -24.92
CA PRO A 176 39.83 9.82 -25.51
C PRO A 176 40.00 9.39 -26.98
N ALA A 177 40.50 10.29 -27.83
CA ALA A 177 40.64 10.08 -29.25
C ALA A 177 41.79 9.13 -29.64
N ASN A 178 42.75 8.95 -28.74
CA ASN A 178 43.93 8.13 -28.96
C ASN A 178 43.71 6.64 -28.63
N THR A 179 42.47 6.23 -28.37
CA THR A 179 42.09 4.83 -28.13
C THR A 179 41.01 4.42 -29.12
N ASP A 180 40.98 3.14 -29.49
CA ASP A 180 39.93 2.62 -30.36
C ASP A 180 38.54 2.75 -29.72
N PHE A 181 37.65 3.46 -30.42
CA PHE A 181 36.30 3.79 -29.96
C PHE A 181 35.42 2.55 -29.80
N ALA A 182 35.67 1.48 -30.58
CA ALA A 182 34.94 0.22 -30.45
C ALA A 182 35.15 -0.42 -29.06
N THR A 183 36.26 -0.09 -28.39
CA THR A 183 36.62 -0.61 -27.07
C THR A 183 36.30 0.35 -25.92
N SER A 184 35.65 1.50 -26.20
CA SER A 184 35.37 2.52 -25.18
C SER A 184 34.36 2.02 -24.15
N ASP A 185 34.80 1.92 -22.89
CA ASP A 185 33.96 1.55 -21.76
C ASP A 185 32.77 2.53 -21.60
N ALA A 186 32.99 3.82 -21.85
CA ALA A 186 31.97 4.85 -21.73
C ALA A 186 30.80 4.63 -22.70
N ILE A 187 31.12 4.31 -23.96
CA ILE A 187 30.12 4.09 -25.00
C ILE A 187 29.42 2.75 -24.78
N ASN A 188 30.17 1.71 -24.41
CA ASN A 188 29.60 0.39 -24.13
C ASN A 188 28.63 0.42 -22.95
N LEU A 189 29.00 1.07 -21.84
CA LEU A 189 28.11 1.25 -20.69
C LEU A 189 26.87 2.08 -21.04
N ALA A 190 27.02 3.15 -21.82
CA ALA A 190 25.88 3.94 -22.29
C ALA A 190 24.92 3.10 -23.15
N ARG A 191 25.44 2.31 -24.09
CA ARG A 191 24.63 1.46 -24.98
C ARG A 191 23.82 0.40 -24.25
N VAL A 192 24.28 -0.09 -23.09
CA VAL A 192 23.51 -1.06 -22.29
C VAL A 192 22.19 -0.45 -21.80
N VAL A 193 22.19 0.83 -21.43
CA VAL A 193 21.02 1.52 -20.85
C VAL A 193 20.32 2.51 -21.80
N ASP A 194 20.95 2.82 -22.93
CA ASP A 194 20.48 3.71 -23.99
C ASP A 194 20.97 3.21 -25.38
N PRO A 195 20.43 2.09 -25.89
CA PRO A 195 20.89 1.49 -27.15
C PRO A 195 20.75 2.41 -28.36
N GLU A 196 19.71 3.24 -28.38
CA GLU A 196 19.42 4.19 -29.46
C GLU A 196 20.15 5.54 -29.29
N GLY A 197 20.79 5.78 -28.14
CA GLY A 197 21.58 6.97 -27.89
C GLY A 197 20.76 8.26 -27.73
N HIS A 198 19.48 8.17 -27.32
CA HIS A 198 18.57 9.32 -27.21
C HIS A 198 18.97 10.31 -26.13
N ARG A 199 19.58 9.82 -25.05
CA ARG A 199 19.97 10.60 -23.87
C ARG A 199 21.49 10.61 -23.65
N THR A 200 22.26 10.18 -24.65
CA THR A 200 23.72 10.10 -24.58
C THR A 200 24.38 11.17 -25.46
N LEU A 201 25.24 11.99 -24.84
CA LEU A 201 26.13 12.93 -25.52
C LEU A 201 27.57 12.41 -25.44
N ALA A 202 28.23 12.26 -26.59
CA ALA A 202 29.62 11.82 -26.60
C ALA A 202 30.59 13.01 -26.63
N VAL A 203 31.60 12.96 -25.77
CA VAL A 203 32.69 13.95 -25.71
C VAL A 203 34.00 13.26 -26.04
N ILE A 204 34.67 13.74 -27.09
CA ILE A 204 35.93 13.20 -27.55
C ILE A 204 37.08 14.10 -27.07
N THR A 205 37.94 13.57 -26.21
CA THR A 205 39.08 14.31 -25.63
C THR A 205 40.39 13.91 -26.31
N LYS A 206 41.52 14.57 -25.99
CA LYS A 206 42.87 14.20 -26.47
C LYS A 206 43.03 14.13 -28.00
N LEU A 207 42.25 14.93 -28.74
CA LEU A 207 42.35 15.03 -30.21
C LEU A 207 43.72 15.54 -30.68
N ASP A 208 44.44 16.24 -29.81
CA ASP A 208 45.79 16.75 -30.04
C ASP A 208 46.90 15.70 -29.86
N LEU A 209 46.57 14.52 -29.31
CA LEU A 209 47.48 13.41 -29.06
C LEU A 209 47.25 12.23 -30.01
N MET A 210 46.53 12.44 -31.11
CA MET A 210 46.34 11.44 -32.16
C MET A 210 47.62 11.30 -32.98
N ASP A 211 47.85 10.09 -33.49
CA ASP A 211 49.02 9.79 -34.32
C ASP A 211 48.99 10.60 -35.62
N GLY A 212 50.14 11.15 -36.00
CA GLY A 212 50.28 11.96 -37.21
C GLY A 212 49.85 11.18 -38.45
N GLY A 213 48.83 11.68 -39.15
CA GLY A 213 48.23 11.02 -40.31
C GLY A 213 46.86 10.38 -40.05
N THR A 214 46.39 10.35 -38.80
CA THR A 214 45.02 9.96 -38.44
C THR A 214 44.17 11.19 -38.10
N ASP A 215 42.87 11.14 -38.40
CA ASP A 215 41.92 12.16 -37.97
C ASP A 215 40.70 11.52 -37.31
N ALA A 216 40.01 12.30 -36.47
CA ALA A 216 38.76 11.89 -35.84
C ALA A 216 37.52 12.41 -36.60
N MET A 217 37.65 12.79 -37.88
CA MET A 217 36.58 13.45 -38.63
C MET A 217 35.35 12.55 -38.75
N ASP A 218 35.57 11.28 -39.10
CA ASP A 218 34.48 10.30 -39.23
C ASP A 218 33.76 10.05 -37.89
N ILE A 219 34.49 10.09 -36.78
CA ILE A 219 33.91 9.98 -35.43
C ILE A 219 33.11 11.23 -35.10
N LEU A 220 33.68 12.42 -35.26
CA LEU A 220 33.01 13.68 -34.91
C LEU A 220 31.78 13.94 -35.80
N CYS A 221 31.77 13.43 -37.03
CA CYS A 221 30.61 13.44 -37.92
C CYS A 221 29.57 12.35 -37.62
N GLY A 222 29.85 11.41 -36.70
CA GLY A 222 28.94 10.34 -36.31
C GLY A 222 28.83 9.20 -37.32
N ARG A 223 29.83 9.00 -38.18
CA ARG A 223 29.87 7.92 -39.18
C ARG A 223 30.26 6.57 -38.59
N VAL A 224 31.09 6.58 -37.54
CA VAL A 224 31.55 5.36 -36.84
C VAL A 224 30.54 4.90 -35.79
N PHE A 225 30.01 5.84 -35.01
CA PHE A 225 28.88 5.60 -34.11
C PHE A 225 28.01 6.84 -34.07
N SER A 226 26.70 6.63 -34.03
CA SER A 226 25.72 7.70 -33.94
C SER A 226 25.12 7.76 -32.54
N VAL A 227 25.07 8.96 -31.97
CA VAL A 227 24.30 9.27 -30.76
C VAL A 227 23.40 10.48 -31.05
N SER A 228 22.15 10.44 -30.59
CA SER A 228 21.13 11.42 -30.96
C SER A 228 21.44 12.83 -30.46
N LEU A 229 22.14 12.97 -29.32
CA LEU A 229 22.52 14.28 -28.78
C LEU A 229 23.76 14.89 -29.46
N GLY A 230 24.48 14.10 -30.25
CA GLY A 230 25.66 14.49 -31.02
C GLY A 230 27.00 14.17 -30.36
N ILE A 231 28.08 14.50 -31.07
CA ILE A 231 29.47 14.21 -30.68
C ILE A 231 30.23 15.54 -30.67
N ILE A 232 30.95 15.82 -29.59
CA ILE A 232 31.66 17.09 -29.40
C ILE A 232 33.13 16.80 -29.08
N GLY A 233 34.03 17.33 -29.91
CA GLY A 233 35.47 17.31 -29.64
C GLY A 233 35.87 18.38 -28.63
N VAL A 234 36.77 18.04 -27.70
CA VAL A 234 37.34 18.98 -26.71
C VAL A 234 38.84 18.74 -26.59
N VAL A 235 39.61 19.83 -26.51
CA VAL A 235 41.05 19.77 -26.22
C VAL A 235 41.28 20.38 -24.84
N CYS A 236 41.70 19.54 -23.90
CA CYS A 236 42.00 19.94 -22.53
C CYS A 236 43.49 20.29 -22.35
N ARG A 237 43.83 20.82 -21.17
CA ARG A 237 45.24 21.03 -20.78
C ARG A 237 45.96 19.69 -20.64
N SER A 238 47.18 19.61 -21.17
CA SER A 238 48.07 18.47 -20.97
C SER A 238 48.67 18.48 -19.56
N GLN A 239 49.28 17.38 -19.14
CA GLN A 239 49.98 17.32 -17.85
C GLN A 239 51.12 18.36 -17.77
N ALA A 240 51.80 18.63 -18.89
CA ALA A 240 52.82 19.68 -18.96
C ALA A 240 52.21 21.09 -18.79
N ASP A 241 51.07 21.37 -19.45
CA ASP A 241 50.35 22.64 -19.29
C ASP A 241 49.93 22.83 -17.81
N LEU A 242 49.49 21.77 -17.13
CA LEU A 242 49.12 21.81 -15.70
C LEU A 242 50.33 22.04 -14.80
N ASN A 243 51.44 21.34 -15.02
CA ASN A 243 52.68 21.53 -14.26
C ASN A 243 53.22 22.96 -14.41
N SER A 244 53.05 23.56 -15.60
CA SER A 244 53.40 24.96 -15.87
C SER A 244 52.36 25.99 -15.38
N LYS A 245 51.29 25.55 -14.68
CA LYS A 245 50.16 26.37 -14.21
C LYS A 245 49.58 27.28 -15.31
N LYS A 246 49.43 26.73 -16.52
CA LYS A 246 48.93 27.50 -17.66
C LYS A 246 47.50 27.98 -17.39
N PRO A 247 47.24 29.31 -17.52
CA PRO A 247 45.90 29.86 -17.34
C PRO A 247 44.88 29.20 -18.27
N LEU A 248 43.68 28.94 -17.74
CA LEU A 248 42.61 28.29 -18.50
C LEU A 248 42.24 29.07 -19.78
N GLU A 249 42.22 30.40 -19.72
CA GLU A 249 41.90 31.24 -20.87
C GLU A 249 42.85 31.01 -22.05
N LYS A 250 44.16 30.89 -21.78
CA LYS A 250 45.16 30.54 -22.81
C LYS A 250 44.95 29.12 -23.34
N ALA A 251 44.46 28.19 -22.52
CA ALA A 251 44.13 26.84 -22.97
C ALA A 251 42.91 26.83 -23.90
N LEU A 252 41.87 27.61 -23.58
CA LEU A 252 40.68 27.78 -24.45
C LEU A 252 41.03 28.46 -25.78
N GLN A 253 41.94 29.44 -25.78
CA GLN A 253 42.46 30.04 -27.01
C GLN A 253 43.24 29.01 -27.86
N LYS A 254 44.10 28.20 -27.23
CA LYS A 254 44.81 27.09 -27.90
C LYS A 254 43.84 26.07 -28.49
N GLU A 255 42.77 25.71 -27.75
CA GLU A 255 41.72 24.83 -28.23
C GLU A 255 41.04 25.39 -29.48
N ARG A 256 40.65 26.67 -29.45
CA ARG A 256 40.02 27.33 -30.59
C ARG A 256 40.94 27.35 -31.82
N ALA A 257 42.21 27.68 -31.64
CA ALA A 257 43.20 27.66 -32.71
C ALA A 257 43.42 26.24 -33.26
N PHE A 258 43.41 25.22 -32.40
CA PHE A 258 43.51 23.83 -32.81
C PHE A 258 42.34 23.42 -33.72
N PHE A 259 41.10 23.67 -33.31
CA PHE A 259 39.94 23.31 -34.14
C PHE A 259 39.87 24.10 -35.43
N GLN A 260 40.24 25.39 -35.42
CA GLN A 260 40.31 26.20 -36.64
C GLN A 260 41.34 25.68 -37.65
N ARG A 261 42.44 25.08 -37.17
CA ARG A 261 43.51 24.55 -38.02
C ARG A 261 43.24 23.10 -38.46
N SER A 262 42.95 22.22 -37.51
CA SER A 262 42.87 20.77 -37.74
C SER A 262 41.48 20.30 -38.18
N TYR A 263 40.41 20.97 -37.74
CA TYR A 263 39.02 20.59 -38.06
C TYR A 263 38.15 21.82 -38.42
N PRO A 264 38.46 22.60 -39.48
CA PRO A 264 37.86 23.91 -39.72
C PRO A 264 36.33 23.87 -39.85
N SER A 265 35.79 22.84 -40.50
CA SER A 265 34.35 22.65 -40.71
C SER A 265 33.57 22.33 -39.43
N LEU A 266 34.24 21.75 -38.42
CA LEU A 266 33.65 21.37 -37.14
C LEU A 266 33.99 22.34 -36.00
N ALA A 267 34.81 23.37 -36.26
CA ALA A 267 35.25 24.32 -35.26
C ALA A 267 34.09 25.10 -34.59
N SER A 268 32.98 25.31 -35.31
CA SER A 268 31.77 25.96 -34.77
C SER A 268 30.94 25.03 -33.86
N ARG A 269 31.14 23.71 -33.96
CA ARG A 269 30.41 22.66 -33.24
C ARG A 269 31.29 21.87 -32.27
N SER A 270 32.50 22.35 -32.02
CA SER A 270 33.49 21.72 -31.15
C SER A 270 34.06 22.71 -30.14
N GLY A 271 34.74 22.18 -29.12
CA GLY A 271 35.39 22.94 -28.08
C GLY A 271 34.55 23.15 -26.82
N THR A 272 35.23 23.52 -25.75
CA THR A 272 34.67 23.66 -24.39
C THR A 272 33.53 24.68 -24.34
N PHE A 273 33.64 25.80 -25.07
CA PHE A 273 32.58 26.82 -25.09
C PHE A 273 31.27 26.30 -25.69
N TYR A 274 31.37 25.58 -26.81
CA TYR A 274 30.21 24.97 -27.45
C TYR A 274 29.62 23.87 -26.56
N LEU A 275 30.46 23.03 -25.95
CA LEU A 275 30.03 21.98 -25.02
C LEU A 275 29.20 22.55 -23.86
N ARG A 276 29.70 23.60 -23.18
CA ARG A 276 28.99 24.25 -22.07
C ARG A 276 27.60 24.75 -22.48
N LYS A 277 27.53 25.48 -23.60
CA LYS A 277 26.26 26.00 -24.13
C LYS A 277 25.31 24.87 -24.51
N ARG A 278 25.81 23.80 -25.13
CA ARG A 278 25.02 22.64 -25.54
C ARG A 278 24.48 21.88 -24.33
N LEU A 279 25.30 21.60 -23.31
CA LEU A 279 24.88 20.92 -22.08
C LEU A 279 23.78 21.70 -21.34
N ALA A 280 23.93 23.02 -21.20
CA ALA A 280 22.93 23.86 -20.55
C ALA A 280 21.58 23.86 -21.32
N THR A 281 21.65 23.90 -22.66
CA THR A 281 20.45 23.84 -23.52
C THR A 281 19.77 22.47 -23.43
N LEU A 282 20.56 21.38 -23.50
CA LEU A 282 20.07 20.01 -23.40
C LEU A 282 19.43 19.76 -22.04
N LEU A 283 20.09 20.14 -20.94
CA LEU A 283 19.52 19.97 -19.60
C LEU A 283 18.23 20.80 -19.45
N SER A 284 18.19 22.03 -19.96
CA SER A 284 16.98 22.86 -19.87
C SER A 284 15.80 22.29 -20.65
N SER A 285 16.04 21.75 -21.85
CA SER A 285 15.01 21.06 -22.64
C SER A 285 14.55 19.81 -21.92
N HIS A 286 15.51 18.98 -21.48
CA HIS A 286 15.22 17.73 -20.79
C HIS A 286 14.44 17.93 -19.48
N ILE A 287 14.79 18.95 -18.69
CA ILE A 287 14.00 19.32 -17.49
C ILE A 287 12.58 19.69 -17.90
N ARG A 288 12.39 20.47 -18.98
CA ARG A 288 11.06 20.85 -19.45
C ARG A 288 10.23 19.64 -19.85
N ASP A 289 10.84 18.69 -20.54
CA ASP A 289 10.16 17.50 -21.06
C ASP A 289 9.81 16.51 -19.93
N CYS A 290 10.68 16.37 -18.92
CA CYS A 290 10.44 15.49 -17.77
C CYS A 290 9.55 16.11 -16.67
N LEU A 291 9.37 17.43 -16.64
CA LEU A 291 8.65 18.12 -15.55
C LEU A 291 7.20 17.66 -15.37
N PRO A 292 6.39 17.45 -16.44
CA PRO A 292 5.02 16.94 -16.31
C PRO A 292 4.98 15.57 -15.64
N ASP A 293 5.87 14.66 -16.03
CA ASP A 293 5.94 13.32 -15.47
C ASP A 293 6.36 13.33 -14.00
N ILE A 294 7.32 14.18 -13.65
CA ILE A 294 7.75 14.39 -12.26
C ILE A 294 6.59 14.93 -11.43
N ALA A 295 5.86 15.93 -11.93
CA ALA A 295 4.70 16.49 -11.24
C ALA A 295 3.58 15.46 -11.06
N MET A 296 3.33 14.61 -12.07
CA MET A 296 2.38 13.52 -11.97
C MET A 296 2.81 12.49 -10.91
N LYS A 297 4.07 12.04 -10.94
CA LYS A 297 4.63 11.10 -9.95
C LYS A 297 4.52 11.64 -8.53
N ILE A 298 4.89 12.90 -8.31
CA ILE A 298 4.76 13.57 -7.00
C ILE A 298 3.29 13.59 -6.55
N ASN A 299 2.34 13.87 -7.45
CA ASN A 299 0.92 13.87 -7.11
C ASN A 299 0.39 12.47 -6.75
N VAL A 300 0.86 11.43 -7.44
CA VAL A 300 0.52 10.03 -7.12
C VAL A 300 1.08 9.66 -5.75
N LEU A 301 2.36 9.91 -5.49
CA LEU A 301 3.00 9.67 -4.20
C LEU A 301 2.29 10.43 -3.07
N ARG A 302 1.92 11.70 -3.30
CA ARG A 302 1.13 12.49 -2.35
C ARG A 302 -0.20 11.83 -2.02
N ARG A 303 -0.95 11.33 -3.01
CA ARG A 303 -2.22 10.63 -2.77
C ARG A 303 -2.02 9.33 -2.00
N GLN A 304 -0.99 8.56 -2.34
CA GLN A 304 -0.65 7.33 -1.63
C GLN A 304 -0.33 7.60 -0.16
N PHE A 305 0.56 8.57 0.11
CA PHE A 305 0.90 8.96 1.48
C PHE A 305 -0.28 9.60 2.22
N GLN A 306 -1.14 10.36 1.54
CA GLN A 306 -2.38 10.88 2.13
C GLN A 306 -3.34 9.74 2.52
N HIS A 307 -3.43 8.69 1.71
CA HIS A 307 -4.26 7.53 2.00
C HIS A 307 -3.69 6.73 3.18
N GLN A 308 -2.37 6.52 3.22
CA GLN A 308 -1.68 5.90 4.36
C GLN A 308 -1.88 6.73 5.64
N LEU A 309 -1.71 8.05 5.57
CA LEU A 309 -1.94 8.95 6.69
C LEU A 309 -3.39 8.89 7.19
N SER A 310 -4.35 8.82 6.25
CA SER A 310 -5.78 8.65 6.59
C SER A 310 -6.04 7.31 7.26
N SER A 311 -5.32 6.25 6.89
CA SER A 311 -5.41 4.93 7.51
C SER A 311 -4.81 4.88 8.93
N CYS A 312 -3.80 5.72 9.22
CA CYS A 312 -3.27 5.95 10.56
C CYS A 312 -4.26 6.71 11.47
N GLY A 313 -5.37 7.20 10.90
CA GLY A 313 -6.46 7.88 11.57
C GLY A 313 -6.13 9.34 11.92
N LYS A 314 -7.06 9.99 12.63
CA LYS A 314 -6.94 11.40 12.99
C LYS A 314 -5.94 11.60 14.14
N GLU A 315 -5.30 12.76 14.14
CA GLU A 315 -4.48 13.27 15.23
C GLU A 315 -5.30 13.36 16.53
N VAL A 316 -4.71 12.90 17.63
CA VAL A 316 -5.32 12.95 18.97
C VAL A 316 -5.00 14.29 19.60
N LYS A 317 -5.88 15.28 19.42
CA LYS A 317 -5.73 16.61 20.04
C LYS A 317 -6.21 16.62 21.49
N ASP A 318 -7.36 16.00 21.74
CA ASP A 318 -7.93 15.82 23.07
C ASP A 318 -8.11 14.31 23.33
N PRO A 319 -7.31 13.73 24.24
CA PRO A 319 -7.42 12.32 24.59
C PRO A 319 -8.80 11.94 25.14
N VAL A 320 -9.46 12.82 25.90
CA VAL A 320 -10.73 12.53 26.56
C VAL A 320 -11.85 12.48 25.52
N ALA A 321 -11.96 13.50 24.67
CA ALA A 321 -12.93 13.53 23.59
C ALA A 321 -12.74 12.36 22.62
N THR A 322 -11.50 11.98 22.33
CA THR A 322 -11.19 10.85 21.44
C THR A 322 -11.65 9.52 22.03
N ILE A 323 -11.41 9.29 23.33
CA ILE A 323 -11.88 8.07 24.01
C ILE A 323 -13.41 8.02 24.01
N LEU A 324 -14.08 9.14 24.30
CA LEU A 324 -15.55 9.20 24.30
C LEU A 324 -16.15 8.92 22.92
N ASP A 325 -15.57 9.47 21.86
CA ASP A 325 -15.98 9.18 20.47
C ASP A 325 -15.82 7.70 20.14
N LEU A 326 -14.67 7.10 20.49
CA LEU A 326 -14.40 5.67 20.26
C LEU A 326 -15.35 4.74 21.05
N LEU A 327 -15.66 5.09 22.30
CA LEU A 327 -16.61 4.34 23.13
C LEU A 327 -18.04 4.47 22.59
N THR A 328 -18.44 5.67 22.17
CA THR A 328 -19.77 5.92 21.58
C THR A 328 -19.92 5.15 20.27
N LYS A 329 -18.91 5.19 19.40
CA LYS A 329 -18.85 4.38 18.18
C LYS A 329 -18.94 2.89 18.47
N PHE A 330 -18.22 2.41 19.48
CA PHE A 330 -18.28 1.00 19.87
C PHE A 330 -19.70 0.61 20.29
N ALA A 331 -20.35 1.41 21.15
CA ALA A 331 -21.71 1.17 21.59
C ALA A 331 -22.72 1.20 20.44
N CYS A 332 -22.60 2.16 19.51
CA CYS A 332 -23.42 2.22 18.29
C CYS A 332 -23.21 0.99 17.41
N ASN A 333 -21.98 0.56 17.18
CA ASN A 333 -21.66 -0.61 16.37
C ASN A 333 -22.17 -1.91 17.01
N TYR A 334 -22.00 -2.05 18.32
CA TYR A 334 -22.48 -3.21 19.06
C TYR A 334 -24.01 -3.31 19.00
N LYS A 335 -24.71 -2.18 19.19
CA LYS A 335 -26.16 -2.11 19.00
C LYS A 335 -26.56 -2.45 17.57
N ALA A 336 -25.91 -1.86 16.58
CA ALA A 336 -26.21 -2.10 15.16
C ALA A 336 -25.98 -3.56 14.75
N ALA A 337 -24.98 -4.24 15.32
CA ALA A 337 -24.73 -5.66 15.09
C ALA A 337 -25.83 -6.56 15.66
N ILE A 338 -26.41 -6.20 16.81
CA ILE A 338 -27.56 -6.90 17.39
C ILE A 338 -28.85 -6.58 16.61
N ASP A 339 -29.05 -5.33 16.20
CA ASP A 339 -30.24 -4.90 15.45
C ASP A 339 -30.20 -5.37 13.97
N GLY A 340 -29.07 -5.89 13.50
CA GLY A 340 -28.88 -6.30 12.09
C GLY A 340 -28.74 -5.13 11.10
N SER A 341 -28.46 -3.91 11.60
CA SER A 341 -28.32 -2.68 10.81
C SER A 341 -26.86 -2.25 10.59
N GLY A 342 -25.89 -3.02 11.09
CA GLY A 342 -24.46 -2.75 10.96
C GLY A 342 -23.83 -3.21 9.64
N ASN A 343 -22.51 -3.07 9.52
CA ASN A 343 -21.74 -3.62 8.41
C ASN A 343 -21.80 -5.15 8.44
N LEU A 344 -22.62 -5.73 7.57
CA LEU A 344 -22.89 -7.17 7.51
C LEU A 344 -21.69 -7.92 6.92
N VAL A 345 -21.21 -8.93 7.65
CA VAL A 345 -20.31 -9.95 7.10
C VAL A 345 -21.16 -10.86 6.21
N LEU A 346 -20.89 -10.89 4.90
CA LEU A 346 -21.68 -11.66 3.93
C LEU A 346 -21.41 -13.17 3.96
N GLN A 347 -20.35 -13.60 4.65
CA GLN A 347 -19.89 -15.00 4.62
C GLN A 347 -20.59 -15.89 5.66
N GLU A 348 -20.98 -15.34 6.80
CA GLU A 348 -21.57 -16.11 7.91
C GLU A 348 -22.70 -15.34 8.59
N LEU A 349 -23.70 -16.08 9.09
CA LEU A 349 -24.73 -15.54 9.98
C LEU A 349 -24.07 -15.06 11.27
N SER A 350 -24.17 -13.76 11.54
CA SER A 350 -23.56 -13.12 12.70
C SER A 350 -24.53 -12.16 13.39
N GLY A 351 -24.26 -11.84 14.65
CA GLY A 351 -25.01 -10.82 15.39
C GLY A 351 -26.47 -11.19 15.60
N GLY A 352 -27.37 -10.22 15.36
CA GLY A 352 -28.81 -10.38 15.57
C GLY A 352 -29.44 -11.54 14.80
N ALA A 353 -29.03 -11.71 13.53
CA ALA A 353 -29.56 -12.78 12.69
C ALA A 353 -29.15 -14.18 13.21
N ARG A 354 -27.94 -14.29 13.78
CA ARG A 354 -27.49 -15.55 14.39
C ARG A 354 -28.23 -15.84 15.70
N ILE A 355 -28.50 -14.84 16.51
CA ILE A 355 -29.32 -14.97 17.73
C ILE A 355 -30.74 -15.44 17.35
N ASN A 356 -31.34 -14.85 16.32
CA ASN A 356 -32.65 -15.29 15.80
C ASN A 356 -32.61 -16.77 15.36
N TYR A 357 -31.59 -17.17 14.61
CA TYR A 357 -31.37 -18.56 14.22
C TYR A 357 -31.25 -19.50 15.44
N ILE A 358 -30.54 -19.09 16.49
CA ILE A 358 -30.42 -19.88 17.73
C ILE A 358 -31.79 -20.11 18.35
N PHE A 359 -32.64 -19.07 18.45
CA PHE A 359 -33.96 -19.21 19.07
C PHE A 359 -34.93 -20.09 18.26
N HIS A 360 -34.97 -19.93 16.94
CA HIS A 360 -35.99 -20.60 16.12
C HIS A 360 -35.52 -21.93 15.54
N GLU A 361 -34.32 -21.98 14.98
CA GLU A 361 -33.82 -23.17 14.28
C GLU A 361 -33.08 -24.11 15.21
N THR A 362 -32.23 -23.60 16.11
CA THR A 362 -31.48 -24.48 17.03
C THR A 362 -32.34 -24.92 18.21
N PHE A 363 -32.84 -23.97 18.99
CA PHE A 363 -33.63 -24.27 20.18
C PHE A 363 -34.98 -24.89 19.83
N GLY A 364 -35.70 -24.32 18.84
CA GLY A 364 -36.96 -24.87 18.35
C GLY A 364 -36.86 -26.33 17.90
N ARG A 365 -35.86 -26.69 17.08
CA ARG A 365 -35.64 -28.09 16.67
C ARG A 365 -35.23 -28.98 17.84
N THR A 366 -34.43 -28.46 18.77
CA THR A 366 -34.00 -29.23 19.96
C THR A 366 -35.21 -29.59 20.81
N LEU A 367 -36.13 -28.65 21.04
CA LEU A 367 -37.38 -28.92 21.76
C LEU A 367 -38.29 -29.90 21.02
N GLN A 368 -38.43 -29.78 19.69
CA GLN A 368 -39.23 -30.72 18.88
C GLN A 368 -38.67 -32.15 18.94
N ASN A 369 -37.36 -32.31 19.12
CA ASN A 369 -36.73 -33.63 19.26
C ASN A 369 -36.92 -34.24 20.66
N VAL A 370 -37.32 -33.46 21.67
CA VAL A 370 -37.70 -34.00 22.97
C VAL A 370 -39.06 -34.68 22.83
N GLN A 371 -39.05 -35.98 22.53
CA GLN A 371 -40.28 -36.74 22.38
C GLN A 371 -41.06 -36.78 23.70
N PRO A 372 -42.37 -36.45 23.70
CA PRO A 372 -43.18 -36.36 24.91
C PRO A 372 -43.30 -37.67 25.70
N LEU A 373 -43.10 -38.82 25.04
CA LEU A 373 -43.26 -40.17 25.62
C LEU A 373 -41.92 -40.88 25.87
N ASP A 374 -40.79 -40.24 25.57
CA ASP A 374 -39.48 -40.84 25.80
C ASP A 374 -39.24 -41.06 27.30
N GLY A 375 -38.80 -42.27 27.65
CA GLY A 375 -38.62 -42.67 29.04
C GLY A 375 -39.93 -42.86 29.82
N LEU A 376 -41.06 -43.05 29.12
CA LEU A 376 -42.34 -43.52 29.65
C LEU A 376 -42.70 -44.90 29.07
N SER A 377 -41.99 -45.93 29.52
CA SER A 377 -42.36 -47.31 29.17
C SER A 377 -43.71 -47.69 29.77
N ARG A 378 -44.42 -48.63 29.13
CA ARG A 378 -45.69 -49.17 29.68
C ARG A 378 -45.53 -49.68 31.11
N LEU A 379 -44.37 -50.27 31.42
CA LEU A 379 -44.04 -50.74 32.77
C LEU A 379 -43.92 -49.58 33.76
N GLU A 380 -43.23 -48.49 33.40
CA GLU A 380 -43.11 -47.29 34.26
C GLU A 380 -44.46 -46.63 34.52
N VAL A 381 -45.32 -46.51 33.49
CA VAL A 381 -46.67 -45.95 33.65
C VAL A 381 -47.49 -46.82 34.62
N LEU A 382 -47.50 -48.14 34.43
CA LEU A 382 -48.21 -49.06 35.34
C LEU A 382 -47.62 -49.05 36.76
N THR A 383 -46.31 -48.91 36.87
CA THR A 383 -45.61 -48.81 38.16
C THR A 383 -45.96 -47.51 38.87
N ALA A 384 -46.01 -46.38 38.15
CA ALA A 384 -46.46 -45.10 38.69
C ALA A 384 -47.91 -45.19 39.18
N ILE A 385 -48.83 -45.77 38.40
CA ILE A 385 -50.23 -45.97 38.81
C ILE A 385 -50.32 -46.82 40.10
N LYS A 386 -49.58 -47.94 40.17
CA LYS A 386 -49.56 -48.79 41.37
C LYS A 386 -48.98 -48.06 42.59
N ASN A 387 -47.89 -47.32 42.41
CA ASN A 387 -47.24 -46.58 43.49
C ASN A 387 -48.12 -45.42 43.99
N SER A 388 -48.80 -44.70 43.09
CA SER A 388 -49.76 -43.64 43.45
C SER A 388 -51.01 -44.18 44.13
N THR A 389 -51.39 -45.43 43.84
CA THR A 389 -52.51 -46.14 44.48
C THR A 389 -52.15 -46.58 45.91
N GLY A 390 -50.88 -46.93 46.14
CA GLY A 390 -50.36 -47.31 47.46
C GLY A 390 -50.91 -48.65 47.96
N PRO A 391 -51.14 -48.82 49.27
CA PRO A 391 -51.56 -50.10 49.86
C PRO A 391 -53.05 -50.44 49.65
N ARG A 392 -53.81 -49.53 49.02
CA ARG A 392 -55.26 -49.69 48.82
C ARG A 392 -55.54 -50.31 47.45
N THR A 393 -56.67 -51.02 47.31
CA THR A 393 -57.15 -51.43 45.99
C THR A 393 -57.92 -50.27 45.37
N ALA A 394 -57.46 -49.72 44.25
CA ALA A 394 -58.13 -48.61 43.57
C ALA A 394 -59.14 -49.10 42.51
N VAL A 395 -60.29 -48.45 42.46
CA VAL A 395 -61.32 -48.63 41.41
C VAL A 395 -61.05 -47.74 40.19
N PHE A 396 -60.35 -46.61 40.41
CA PHE A 396 -59.98 -45.63 39.36
C PHE A 396 -58.49 -45.33 39.41
N VAL A 397 -57.92 -44.89 38.28
CA VAL A 397 -56.53 -44.46 38.19
C VAL A 397 -56.36 -43.12 38.92
N PRO A 398 -55.38 -42.98 39.85
CA PRO A 398 -55.16 -41.70 40.54
C PRO A 398 -54.61 -40.61 39.61
N ASP A 399 -55.16 -39.39 39.69
CA ASP A 399 -54.67 -38.21 38.93
C ASP A 399 -53.19 -37.89 39.25
N SER A 400 -52.75 -38.18 40.48
CA SER A 400 -51.36 -37.98 40.91
C SER A 400 -50.35 -38.80 40.10
N SER A 401 -50.77 -39.93 39.51
CA SER A 401 -49.90 -40.73 38.64
C SER A 401 -49.66 -40.03 37.30
N PHE A 402 -50.68 -39.38 36.73
CA PHE A 402 -50.55 -38.55 35.53
C PHE A 402 -49.67 -37.34 35.79
N GLU A 403 -49.90 -36.63 36.91
CA GLU A 403 -49.09 -35.46 37.28
C GLU A 403 -47.61 -35.81 37.43
N GLN A 404 -47.27 -36.92 38.09
CA GLN A 404 -45.87 -37.34 38.27
C GLN A 404 -45.19 -37.64 36.93
N LEU A 405 -45.89 -38.32 36.02
CA LEU A 405 -45.34 -38.66 34.70
C LEU A 405 -45.13 -37.42 33.83
N VAL A 406 -46.07 -36.46 33.86
CA VAL A 406 -45.95 -35.19 33.13
C VAL A 406 -44.84 -34.32 33.71
N LYS A 407 -44.72 -34.21 35.04
CA LYS A 407 -43.62 -33.47 35.69
C LYS A 407 -42.25 -34.03 35.29
N LYS A 408 -42.11 -35.36 35.19
CA LYS A 408 -40.88 -36.01 34.71
C LYS A 408 -40.51 -35.56 33.29
N GLN A 409 -41.49 -35.31 32.42
CA GLN A 409 -41.27 -34.85 31.05
C GLN A 409 -40.97 -33.35 30.96
N ILE A 410 -41.68 -32.51 31.72
CA ILE A 410 -41.45 -31.06 31.76
C ILE A 410 -40.03 -30.75 32.25
N ALA A 411 -39.53 -31.49 33.26
CA ALA A 411 -38.17 -31.30 33.78
C ALA A 411 -37.06 -31.51 32.71
N ARG A 412 -37.32 -32.30 31.66
CA ARG A 412 -36.36 -32.52 30.56
C ARG A 412 -36.18 -31.29 29.66
N LEU A 413 -37.07 -30.30 29.75
CA LEU A 413 -37.00 -29.07 28.95
C LEU A 413 -35.96 -28.07 29.51
N GLU A 414 -35.47 -28.30 30.73
CA GLU A 414 -34.53 -27.42 31.42
C GLU A 414 -33.16 -27.39 30.75
N GLU A 415 -32.56 -28.55 30.50
CA GLU A 415 -31.24 -28.65 29.89
C GLU A 415 -31.16 -27.98 28.49
N PRO A 416 -32.09 -28.24 27.55
CA PRO A 416 -32.14 -27.51 26.27
C PRO A 416 -32.29 -25.99 26.42
N SER A 417 -33.05 -25.54 27.42
CA SER A 417 -33.32 -24.12 27.65
C SER A 417 -32.09 -23.40 28.22
N ILE A 418 -31.39 -24.02 29.16
CA ILE A 418 -30.10 -23.53 29.67
C ILE A 418 -29.06 -23.51 28.54
N ARG A 419 -29.01 -24.56 27.71
CA ARG A 419 -28.10 -24.62 26.56
C ARG A 419 -28.34 -23.50 25.55
N CYS A 420 -29.61 -23.10 25.34
CA CYS A 420 -29.93 -21.96 24.49
C CYS A 420 -29.31 -20.65 25.01
N VAL A 421 -29.32 -20.42 26.34
CA VAL A 421 -28.70 -19.22 26.95
C VAL A 421 -27.19 -19.22 26.70
N GLU A 422 -26.54 -20.37 26.83
CA GLU A 422 -25.10 -20.50 26.57
C GLU A 422 -24.74 -20.16 25.11
N LEU A 423 -25.52 -20.65 24.15
CA LEU A 423 -25.31 -20.34 22.73
C LEU A 423 -25.49 -18.86 22.43
N VAL A 424 -26.47 -18.20 23.07
CA VAL A 424 -26.66 -16.74 22.91
C VAL A 424 -25.51 -15.98 23.57
N HIS A 425 -25.01 -16.43 24.72
CA HIS A 425 -23.85 -15.83 25.37
C HIS A 425 -22.60 -15.89 24.47
N GLU A 426 -22.31 -17.05 23.88
CA GLU A 426 -21.20 -17.22 22.93
C GLU A 426 -21.30 -16.26 21.73
N GLU A 427 -22.50 -16.08 21.19
CA GLU A 427 -22.69 -15.14 20.07
C GLU A 427 -22.54 -13.68 20.50
N LEU A 428 -23.03 -13.29 21.69
CA LEU A 428 -22.83 -11.94 22.22
C LEU A 428 -21.34 -11.62 22.44
N GLU A 429 -20.54 -12.57 22.92
CA GLU A 429 -19.09 -12.42 23.03
C GLU A 429 -18.43 -12.29 21.65
N ARG A 430 -18.90 -13.07 20.66
CA ARG A 430 -18.40 -12.99 19.29
C ARG A 430 -18.63 -11.61 18.67
N ILE A 431 -19.76 -10.96 18.96
CA ILE A 431 -20.07 -9.60 18.45
C ILE A 431 -19.03 -8.57 18.92
N ILE A 432 -18.50 -8.71 20.14
CA ILE A 432 -17.46 -7.79 20.68
C ILE A 432 -16.25 -7.73 19.74
N GLN A 433 -15.82 -8.88 19.22
CA GLN A 433 -14.65 -8.98 18.33
C GLN A 433 -14.92 -8.30 16.99
N HIS A 434 -16.12 -8.45 16.44
CA HIS A 434 -16.53 -7.86 15.17
C HIS A 434 -16.67 -6.33 15.24
N CYS A 435 -16.99 -5.79 16.42
CA CYS A 435 -17.12 -4.34 16.61
C CYS A 435 -15.78 -3.59 16.63
N ILE A 436 -14.65 -4.29 16.80
CA ILE A 436 -13.32 -3.68 16.88
C ILE A 436 -12.77 -3.51 15.46
N THR A 437 -12.84 -2.28 14.97
CA THR A 437 -12.33 -1.89 13.64
C THR A 437 -10.84 -1.51 13.66
N LYS A 438 -10.25 -1.27 12.49
CA LYS A 438 -8.84 -0.83 12.35
C LYS A 438 -8.51 0.44 13.14
N GLU A 439 -9.48 1.33 13.36
CA GLU A 439 -9.28 2.58 14.10
C GLU A 439 -8.84 2.34 15.56
N TYR A 440 -9.30 1.23 16.16
CA TYR A 440 -9.00 0.85 17.53
C TYR A 440 -7.60 0.25 17.69
N LEU A 441 -6.98 -0.27 16.62
CA LEU A 441 -5.65 -0.91 16.67
C LEU A 441 -4.55 0.06 17.16
N ARG A 442 -4.81 1.36 17.09
CA ARG A 442 -3.95 2.42 17.62
C ARG A 442 -3.89 2.45 19.15
N PHE A 443 -4.89 1.85 19.82
CA PHE A 443 -5.08 1.89 21.26
C PHE A 443 -5.28 0.47 21.84
N PRO A 444 -4.22 -0.36 21.89
CA PRO A 444 -4.31 -1.76 22.34
C PRO A 444 -4.83 -1.88 23.77
N ASN A 445 -4.41 -1.00 24.68
CA ASN A 445 -4.87 -1.00 26.08
C ASN A 445 -6.37 -0.68 26.19
N LEU A 446 -6.89 0.21 25.34
CA LEU A 446 -8.31 0.55 25.29
C LEU A 446 -9.13 -0.64 24.80
N ILE A 447 -8.66 -1.32 23.74
CA ILE A 447 -9.31 -2.55 23.25
C ILE A 447 -9.43 -3.58 24.36
N GLN A 448 -8.32 -3.86 25.06
CA GLN A 448 -8.31 -4.84 26.13
C GLN A 448 -9.32 -4.50 27.22
N LYS A 449 -9.35 -3.23 27.65
CA LYS A 449 -10.29 -2.77 28.68
C LYS A 449 -11.75 -2.80 28.23
N ILE A 450 -12.05 -2.44 26.98
CA ILE A 450 -13.41 -2.56 26.44
C ILE A 450 -13.85 -4.03 26.44
N LYS A 451 -13.01 -4.95 25.93
CA LYS A 451 -13.31 -6.39 25.93
C LYS A 451 -13.56 -6.92 27.33
N GLU A 452 -12.69 -6.58 28.28
CA GLU A 452 -12.79 -7.01 29.68
C GLU A 452 -14.11 -6.55 30.32
N VAL A 453 -14.45 -5.27 30.21
CA VAL A 453 -15.66 -4.68 30.84
C VAL A 453 -16.94 -5.24 30.22
N VAL A 454 -16.99 -5.34 28.88
CA VAL A 454 -18.18 -5.82 28.18
C VAL A 454 -18.39 -7.32 28.41
N SER A 455 -17.33 -8.13 28.34
CA SER A 455 -17.42 -9.58 28.59
C SER A 455 -17.86 -9.84 30.03
N ALA A 456 -17.24 -9.17 31.01
CA ALA A 456 -17.64 -9.27 32.42
C ALA A 456 -19.11 -8.91 32.64
N LYS A 457 -19.64 -7.92 31.89
CA LYS A 457 -21.04 -7.52 31.98
C LYS A 457 -21.98 -8.58 31.39
N ILE A 458 -21.60 -9.23 30.29
CA ILE A 458 -22.39 -10.29 29.66
C ILE A 458 -22.40 -11.54 30.54
N THR A 459 -21.22 -11.99 31.00
CA THR A 459 -21.09 -13.15 31.90
C THR A 459 -21.85 -12.92 33.21
N GLY A 460 -21.78 -11.71 33.79
CA GLY A 460 -22.53 -11.37 35.00
C GLY A 460 -24.07 -11.37 34.83
N ARG A 461 -24.59 -11.37 33.59
CA ARG A 461 -26.02 -11.50 33.29
C ARG A 461 -26.46 -12.92 32.97
N MET A 462 -25.52 -13.85 32.82
CA MET A 462 -25.79 -15.24 32.48
C MET A 462 -26.52 -15.96 33.62
N GLU A 463 -25.98 -15.93 34.84
CA GLU A 463 -26.58 -16.61 36.01
C GLU A 463 -28.00 -16.12 36.34
N PRO A 464 -28.29 -14.79 36.39
CA PRO A 464 -29.66 -14.33 36.56
C PRO A 464 -30.63 -14.81 35.47
N THR A 465 -30.15 -14.97 34.23
CA THR A 465 -30.97 -15.43 33.10
C THR A 465 -31.24 -16.93 33.19
N LYS A 466 -30.22 -17.73 33.56
CA LYS A 466 -30.38 -19.18 33.82
C LYS A 466 -31.40 -19.40 34.93
N LYS A 467 -31.23 -18.71 36.06
CA LYS A 467 -32.17 -18.78 37.18
C LYS A 467 -33.61 -18.40 36.78
N PHE A 468 -33.78 -17.37 35.96
CA PHE A 468 -35.11 -17.00 35.47
C PHE A 468 -35.76 -18.12 34.64
N ILE A 469 -34.99 -18.85 33.83
CA ILE A 469 -35.49 -19.99 33.06
C ILE A 469 -35.79 -21.19 33.97
N GLU A 470 -34.92 -21.46 34.94
CA GLU A 470 -35.16 -22.48 35.97
C GLU A 470 -36.48 -22.19 36.72
N ASP A 471 -36.69 -20.94 37.12
CA ASP A 471 -37.94 -20.49 37.76
C ASP A 471 -39.16 -20.67 36.84
N LEU A 472 -39.04 -20.38 35.54
CA LEU A 472 -40.12 -20.61 34.56
C LEU A 472 -40.51 -22.09 34.48
N ILE A 473 -39.52 -22.99 34.45
CA ILE A 473 -39.77 -24.43 34.38
C ILE A 473 -40.29 -24.95 35.72
N ALA A 474 -39.78 -24.43 36.84
CA ALA A 474 -40.29 -24.73 38.16
C ALA A 474 -41.76 -24.33 38.32
N ASN A 475 -42.19 -23.21 37.71
CA ASN A 475 -43.60 -22.81 37.69
C ASN A 475 -44.48 -23.83 36.93
N GLU A 476 -44.03 -24.32 35.77
CA GLU A 476 -44.72 -25.37 35.02
C GLU A 476 -44.77 -26.71 35.80
N LEU A 477 -43.74 -27.01 36.59
CA LEU A 477 -43.72 -28.18 37.48
C LEU A 477 -44.59 -28.02 38.74
N ALA A 478 -44.86 -26.79 39.18
CA ALA A 478 -45.63 -26.52 40.39
C ALA A 478 -47.12 -26.88 40.21
N TYR A 479 -47.70 -26.55 39.06
CA TYR A 479 -49.13 -26.75 38.80
C TYR A 479 -49.41 -27.22 37.37
N ILE A 480 -50.01 -28.40 37.24
CA ILE A 480 -50.48 -28.93 35.96
C ILE A 480 -51.95 -28.55 35.78
N ASN A 481 -52.23 -27.63 34.87
CA ASN A 481 -53.58 -27.16 34.60
C ASN A 481 -54.36 -28.13 33.69
N THR A 482 -55.08 -29.07 34.29
CA THR A 482 -55.99 -30.00 33.57
C THR A 482 -57.26 -29.33 33.02
N LYS A 483 -57.46 -28.03 33.27
CA LYS A 483 -58.55 -27.24 32.68
C LYS A 483 -58.08 -26.38 31.49
N HIS A 484 -56.85 -26.57 31.02
CA HIS A 484 -56.38 -25.88 29.84
C HIS A 484 -57.30 -26.17 28.64
N PRO A 485 -57.67 -25.16 27.82
CA PRO A 485 -58.55 -25.35 26.65
C PRO A 485 -58.07 -26.49 25.75
N ASP A 486 -56.80 -26.45 25.35
CA ASP A 486 -56.21 -27.47 24.46
C ASP A 486 -56.15 -28.87 25.09
N PHE A 487 -56.08 -28.96 26.43
CA PHE A 487 -56.08 -30.25 27.14
C PHE A 487 -57.49 -30.84 27.25
N SER A 488 -58.52 -29.99 27.35
CA SER A 488 -59.91 -30.43 27.46
C SER A 488 -60.36 -31.14 26.19
N ASP A 489 -60.02 -30.59 25.02
CA ASP A 489 -60.30 -31.17 23.71
C ASP A 489 -59.53 -32.48 23.50
N ALA A 490 -58.24 -32.50 23.83
CA ALA A 490 -57.40 -33.70 23.73
C ALA A 490 -57.90 -34.83 24.65
N ARG A 491 -58.34 -34.50 25.86
CA ARG A 491 -58.93 -35.46 26.81
C ARG A 491 -60.22 -36.06 26.25
N GLN A 492 -61.09 -35.23 25.67
CA GLN A 492 -62.36 -35.70 25.09
C GLN A 492 -62.12 -36.65 23.90
N GLN A 493 -61.14 -36.34 23.04
CA GLN A 493 -60.72 -37.23 21.95
C GLN A 493 -60.12 -38.53 22.47
N ALA A 494 -59.24 -38.48 23.48
CA ALA A 494 -58.64 -39.66 24.08
C ALA A 494 -59.69 -40.59 24.73
N CYS A 495 -60.67 -40.02 25.45
CA CYS A 495 -61.78 -40.79 26.03
C CYS A 495 -62.67 -41.42 24.94
N SER A 496 -62.94 -40.71 23.84
CA SER A 496 -63.70 -41.26 22.70
C SER A 496 -63.00 -42.47 22.08
N ASN A 497 -61.68 -42.38 21.87
CA ASN A 497 -60.87 -43.47 21.33
C ASN A 497 -60.80 -44.69 22.26
N LEU A 498 -60.79 -44.49 23.58
CA LEU A 498 -60.75 -45.56 24.58
C LEU A 498 -62.07 -46.32 24.70
N LEU A 499 -63.20 -45.64 24.48
CA LEU A 499 -64.55 -46.21 24.56
C LEU A 499 -65.07 -46.76 23.22
N GLY A 500 -64.30 -46.61 22.13
CA GLY A 500 -64.67 -47.13 20.81
C GLY A 500 -65.90 -46.45 20.19
N ILE A 501 -66.28 -45.26 20.65
CA ILE A 501 -67.45 -44.55 20.15
C ILE A 501 -67.02 -43.72 18.94
N GLN A 502 -67.20 -44.26 17.72
CA GLN A 502 -67.18 -43.44 16.52
C GLN A 502 -68.38 -42.50 16.57
N THR A 503 -68.14 -41.22 16.87
CA THR A 503 -69.14 -40.16 16.66
C THR A 503 -69.24 -39.89 15.16
N ASN A 504 -70.10 -40.64 14.48
CA ASN A 504 -70.67 -40.22 13.20
C ASN A 504 -71.74 -39.15 13.47
N GLY A 505 -71.56 -37.94 12.95
CA GLY A 505 -72.62 -36.93 12.87
C GLY A 505 -72.14 -35.49 13.02
N ASP A 506 -71.92 -34.85 11.88
CA ASP A 506 -72.04 -33.42 11.57
C ASP A 506 -71.48 -32.37 12.54
N SER A 507 -70.33 -31.81 12.15
CA SER A 507 -70.03 -30.38 12.38
C SER A 507 -69.20 -29.81 11.23
N SER A 508 -69.65 -30.03 9.99
CA SER A 508 -69.35 -29.08 8.92
C SER A 508 -70.21 -27.84 9.14
N GLU A 509 -69.73 -26.85 9.92
CA GLU A 509 -70.20 -25.44 9.84
C GLU A 509 -69.54 -24.48 10.86
N VAL A 510 -68.20 -24.49 11.06
CA VAL A 510 -67.52 -23.31 11.68
C VAL A 510 -66.16 -22.97 11.05
N ALA A 511 -65.53 -23.84 10.25
CA ALA A 511 -64.22 -23.54 9.65
C ALA A 511 -64.27 -22.70 8.35
N HIS A 512 -65.46 -22.29 7.89
CA HIS A 512 -65.62 -21.57 6.60
C HIS A 512 -65.57 -20.04 6.68
N HIS A 513 -65.07 -19.46 7.79
CA HIS A 513 -64.96 -17.99 7.92
C HIS A 513 -63.61 -17.45 8.42
N LYS A 514 -62.49 -18.11 8.11
CA LYS A 514 -61.16 -17.52 8.30
C LYS A 514 -60.03 -18.07 7.41
N GLN A 515 -60.27 -18.31 6.12
CA GLN A 515 -59.16 -18.39 5.14
C GLN A 515 -59.56 -17.96 3.72
N LEU A 516 -60.05 -16.72 3.62
CA LEU A 516 -59.68 -15.77 2.55
C LEU A 516 -58.67 -14.82 3.23
N ALA A 517 -57.43 -14.60 2.80
CA ALA A 517 -56.73 -14.83 1.54
C ALA A 517 -55.28 -15.29 1.87
N ARG A 518 -54.53 -16.05 1.10
CA ARG A 518 -54.38 -16.26 -0.34
C ARG A 518 -53.99 -17.75 -0.49
N ILE A 519 -54.39 -18.47 -1.52
CA ILE A 519 -53.81 -18.42 -2.87
C ILE A 519 -54.80 -19.16 -3.79
N GLU A 520 -55.23 -18.52 -4.87
CA GLU A 520 -55.95 -19.20 -5.95
C GLU A 520 -55.04 -20.20 -6.65
N ASN A 521 -55.65 -21.36 -6.89
CA ASN A 521 -55.17 -22.52 -7.62
C ASN A 521 -55.04 -22.28 -9.14
N GLY A 522 -54.22 -23.12 -9.75
CA GLY A 522 -54.42 -23.65 -11.10
C GLY A 522 -53.08 -23.94 -11.79
N GLY A 523 -52.73 -25.16 -12.20
CA GLY A 523 -53.42 -26.44 -12.20
C GLY A 523 -52.65 -27.44 -13.08
N SER A 524 -52.90 -28.74 -12.83
CA SER A 524 -52.78 -29.93 -13.73
C SER A 524 -51.42 -30.25 -14.40
N GLY A 525 -50.91 -31.49 -14.46
CA GLY A 525 -51.42 -32.79 -14.03
C GLY A 525 -50.52 -33.95 -14.49
N SER A 526 -50.70 -35.10 -13.81
CA SER A 526 -50.68 -36.48 -14.33
C SER A 526 -49.36 -37.27 -14.60
N VAL A 527 -49.35 -38.49 -14.02
CA VAL A 527 -48.87 -39.82 -14.51
C VAL A 527 -47.53 -40.42 -13.99
N SER A 528 -47.71 -41.50 -13.21
CA SER A 528 -47.02 -42.81 -13.07
C SER A 528 -45.53 -42.99 -12.74
N GLU A 529 -45.33 -43.76 -11.67
CA GLU A 529 -44.48 -44.96 -11.48
C GLU A 529 -42.96 -45.00 -11.77
N ALA A 530 -42.31 -45.71 -10.82
CA ALA A 530 -41.09 -46.52 -10.91
C ALA A 530 -39.74 -45.83 -10.66
N GLY A 531 -38.91 -46.53 -9.87
CA GLY A 531 -37.46 -46.53 -10.11
C GLY A 531 -36.59 -46.01 -8.97
N SER A 532 -36.01 -46.96 -8.26
CA SER A 532 -34.86 -46.87 -7.36
C SER A 532 -33.66 -46.03 -7.82
N SER A 533 -32.86 -45.66 -6.81
CA SER A 533 -31.39 -45.62 -6.78
C SER A 533 -30.69 -44.27 -7.02
N SER A 534 -29.98 -43.87 -5.95
CA SER A 534 -28.59 -43.40 -5.89
C SER A 534 -27.98 -42.53 -7.00
N SER A 535 -27.21 -41.55 -6.49
CA SER A 535 -25.91 -41.05 -6.98
C SER A 535 -25.90 -39.64 -7.58
N LEU A 536 -24.97 -38.87 -7.00
CA LEU A 536 -24.48 -37.55 -7.40
C LEU A 536 -24.20 -37.44 -8.90
N PRO A 537 -24.31 -36.22 -9.46
CA PRO A 537 -23.28 -35.76 -10.38
C PRO A 537 -22.90 -34.27 -10.22
N PRO A 538 -21.84 -33.80 -10.92
CA PRO A 538 -20.94 -32.75 -10.45
C PRO A 538 -21.02 -31.41 -11.23
N ALA A 539 -20.16 -30.48 -10.81
CA ALA A 539 -19.88 -29.20 -11.45
C ALA A 539 -19.41 -29.33 -12.91
N ILE A 540 -19.93 -28.50 -13.81
CA ILE A 540 -19.31 -28.09 -15.08
C ILE A 540 -19.67 -26.62 -15.42
N THR A 541 -18.68 -26.02 -16.08
CA THR A 541 -18.37 -24.68 -16.58
C THR A 541 -19.27 -24.05 -17.65
N ASP A 542 -19.07 -22.72 -17.80
CA ASP A 542 -19.13 -21.86 -18.99
C ASP A 542 -20.46 -21.60 -19.74
N GLY A 543 -20.72 -20.31 -19.99
CA GLY A 543 -21.67 -19.89 -21.02
C GLY A 543 -22.10 -18.41 -20.96
N LYS A 544 -21.54 -17.60 -21.84
CA LYS A 544 -21.89 -16.19 -22.14
C LYS A 544 -23.38 -16.01 -22.48
N GLY A 545 -23.94 -14.84 -22.14
CA GLY A 545 -25.21 -14.36 -22.68
C GLY A 545 -25.53 -12.93 -22.26
N ASP A 546 -25.33 -11.99 -23.18
CA ASP A 546 -25.76 -10.59 -23.11
C ASP A 546 -27.28 -10.46 -22.92
N PHE A 547 -27.74 -9.59 -22.00
CA PHE A 547 -29.01 -8.87 -22.16
C PHE A 547 -28.96 -7.53 -21.40
N ALA A 548 -29.12 -6.44 -22.16
CA ALA A 548 -29.24 -5.06 -21.68
C ALA A 548 -30.62 -4.77 -21.05
N PRO A 549 -30.75 -3.86 -20.07
CA PRO A 549 -32.04 -3.42 -19.56
C PRO A 549 -32.49 -2.07 -20.16
N GLN A 550 -33.61 -2.08 -20.88
CA GLN A 550 -34.53 -0.96 -21.08
C GLN A 550 -35.86 -1.38 -20.40
N MET A 551 -36.70 -0.57 -19.76
CA MET A 551 -36.86 0.87 -19.63
C MET A 551 -38.04 1.09 -18.64
N ILE A 552 -38.15 2.32 -18.09
CA ILE A 552 -39.41 3.05 -17.77
C ILE A 552 -40.04 2.93 -16.36
N ASN A 553 -39.75 3.98 -15.58
CA ASN A 553 -40.65 5.03 -15.03
C ASN A 553 -41.33 4.97 -13.64
N LYS A 554 -41.20 6.16 -13.02
CA LYS A 554 -42.18 6.97 -12.28
C LYS A 554 -42.59 6.57 -10.85
N ARG A 555 -42.15 7.40 -9.89
CA ARG A 555 -42.96 8.07 -8.84
C ARG A 555 -42.05 9.04 -8.06
N GLU A 556 -42.09 10.33 -8.38
CA GLU A 556 -42.77 11.37 -7.58
C GLU A 556 -42.35 11.39 -6.09
N LYS A 557 -41.44 12.31 -5.76
CA LYS A 557 -41.07 12.68 -4.38
C LYS A 557 -41.89 13.90 -3.94
N MET A 558 -42.80 13.71 -2.99
CA MET A 558 -43.31 14.77 -2.13
C MET A 558 -42.27 15.10 -1.06
N CYS A 559 -41.77 16.33 -1.04
CA CYS A 559 -41.01 16.91 0.08
C CYS A 559 -41.98 17.62 1.04
N PRO A 560 -41.92 17.37 2.36
CA PRO A 560 -42.55 18.27 3.33
C PRO A 560 -41.63 19.45 3.67
N LYS A 561 -42.20 20.66 3.58
CA LYS A 561 -41.60 21.95 3.96
C LYS A 561 -41.44 22.04 5.49
N VAL A 562 -40.25 22.44 5.95
CA VAL A 562 -39.98 22.83 7.35
C VAL A 562 -40.24 24.34 7.51
N PRO A 563 -40.96 24.82 8.55
CA PRO A 563 -41.19 26.26 8.76
C PRO A 563 -39.98 26.98 9.36
N LYS A 564 -39.71 28.19 8.87
CA LYS A 564 -38.76 29.16 9.43
C LYS A 564 -39.36 29.79 10.69
N ILE A 565 -38.62 29.78 11.80
CA ILE A 565 -38.93 30.56 13.01
C ILE A 565 -38.14 31.86 12.94
N ASN A 566 -38.87 32.98 12.88
CA ASN A 566 -38.35 34.34 13.02
C ASN A 566 -37.88 34.58 14.46
N ARG A 567 -36.70 35.19 14.62
CA ARG A 567 -36.26 35.84 15.85
C ARG A 567 -36.11 37.32 15.56
N GLU A 568 -36.99 38.14 16.13
CA GLU A 568 -36.73 39.55 16.43
C GLU A 568 -37.38 39.91 17.78
N ASN A 569 -36.58 40.62 18.59
CA ASN A 569 -36.93 41.58 19.65
C ASN A 569 -37.70 41.10 20.89
N SER A 570 -36.96 40.92 21.99
CA SER A 570 -37.11 41.66 23.27
C SER A 570 -35.89 41.41 24.16
#